data_AF-A0A2E0X5E1-F1
#
_entry.id   AF-A0A2E0X5E1-F1
#
_cell.length_a   1.000
_cell.length_b   1.000
_cell.length_c   1.000
_cell.angle_alpha   90.00
_cell.angle_beta   90.00
_cell.angle_gamma   90.00
#
_symmetry.space_group_name_H-M   'P 1'
#
loop_
_entity.id
_entity.type
_entity.pdbx_description
1 polymer ?
#
loop_
_entity_poly.entity_id
_entity_poly.type
_entity_poly.pdbx_seq_one_letter_code
_entity_poly.pdbx_strand_id
1 'polypeptide(L)'
;MSEKLFGTGGATSSATAEGHVCHRCNRELPLRMAASGEAAAVWLCVECGLPFPAVCLPDRLPALSERVALDDRYFDTSYLPPITKETRSEIIRLAGDDGQNDFSEKRASPRIAVALLAAGVELDKAFYPISPTFQMMITNVSAEGIGMVSVGRLSSPFIALKMRSSYRAEPIQVIVEIVRQRELRSPYTEIGGRFVIRLGSTAR
;
A
#
# COMPACT_ATOMS: atom_id res chain seq x y z
N MET A 1 -50.96 -0.78 -9.59
CA MET A 1 -50.75 -0.24 -8.23
C MET A 1 -50.55 -1.42 -7.30
N SER A 2 -49.29 -1.77 -7.00
CA SER A 2 -48.95 -2.84 -6.06
C SER A 2 -47.85 -2.31 -5.15
N GLU A 3 -48.16 -2.34 -3.86
CA GLU A 3 -47.38 -1.77 -2.77
C GLU A 3 -46.21 -2.66 -2.34
N LYS A 4 -45.12 -1.98 -2.01
CA LYS A 4 -44.17 -2.22 -0.90
C LYS A 4 -43.95 -3.65 -0.41
N LEU A 5 -42.69 -4.11 -0.51
CA LEU A 5 -41.99 -4.80 0.59
C LEU A 5 -40.47 -4.58 0.42
N PHE A 6 -39.98 -3.39 0.82
CA PHE A 6 -38.55 -3.20 1.11
C PHE A 6 -38.38 -3.31 2.62
N GLY A 7 -38.02 -4.51 3.08
CA GLY A 7 -37.53 -4.73 4.42
C GLY A 7 -36.10 -4.23 4.52
N THR A 8 -35.89 -3.03 5.04
CA THR A 8 -34.57 -2.57 5.49
C THR A 8 -34.27 -3.20 6.85
N GLY A 9 -33.87 -4.46 6.82
CA GLY A 9 -33.23 -5.13 7.96
C GLY A 9 -31.81 -4.59 8.11
N GLY A 10 -31.67 -3.44 8.77
CA GLY A 10 -30.39 -2.93 9.23
C GLY A 10 -29.88 -3.83 10.36
N ALA A 11 -29.28 -4.97 10.02
CA ALA A 11 -28.47 -5.72 10.95
C ALA A 11 -27.19 -4.91 11.20
N THR A 12 -27.20 -4.08 12.24
CA THR A 12 -25.98 -3.60 12.88
C THR A 12 -25.27 -4.82 13.47
N SER A 13 -24.50 -5.53 12.64
CA SER A 13 -23.58 -6.55 13.16
C SER A 13 -22.62 -5.79 14.06
N SER A 14 -22.60 -6.14 15.34
CA SER A 14 -21.52 -5.76 16.24
C SER A 14 -20.24 -6.41 15.71
N ALA A 15 -19.60 -5.78 14.74
CA ALA A 15 -18.27 -6.12 14.33
C ALA A 15 -17.40 -5.92 15.56
N THR A 16 -17.09 -7.00 16.26
CA THR A 16 -16.27 -6.94 17.46
C THR A 16 -14.95 -6.29 17.06
N ALA A 17 -14.56 -5.25 17.80
CA ALA A 17 -13.26 -4.59 17.63
C ALA A 17 -12.09 -5.51 18.05
N GLU A 18 -12.40 -6.76 18.38
CA GLU A 18 -11.47 -7.79 18.78
C GLU A 18 -10.78 -8.36 17.55
N GLY A 19 -9.45 -8.49 17.64
CA GLY A 19 -8.65 -9.03 16.54
C GLY A 19 -8.88 -10.52 16.39
N HIS A 20 -8.65 -11.02 15.19
CA HIS A 20 -8.79 -12.42 14.83
C HIS A 20 -7.56 -13.21 15.30
N VAL A 21 -7.78 -14.42 15.81
CA VAL A 21 -6.70 -15.35 16.14
C VAL A 21 -6.53 -16.33 14.98
N CYS A 22 -5.32 -16.42 14.44
CA CYS A 22 -4.97 -17.37 13.40
C CYS A 22 -5.18 -18.81 13.90
N HIS A 23 -6.14 -19.54 13.35
CA HIS A 23 -6.47 -20.90 13.80
C HIS A 23 -5.37 -21.95 13.55
N ARG A 24 -4.32 -21.62 12.77
CA ARG A 24 -3.19 -22.53 12.50
C ARG A 24 -2.02 -22.37 13.46
N CYS A 25 -1.66 -21.15 13.85
CA CYS A 25 -0.52 -20.87 14.72
C CYS A 25 -0.87 -20.12 16.01
N ASN A 26 -2.17 -19.91 16.25
CA ASN A 26 -2.73 -19.24 17.43
C ASN A 26 -2.20 -17.81 17.68
N ARG A 27 -1.66 -17.13 16.65
CA ARG A 27 -1.27 -15.72 16.73
C ARG A 27 -2.47 -14.81 16.56
N GLU A 28 -2.53 -13.78 17.40
CA GLU A 28 -3.43 -12.66 17.21
C GLU A 28 -2.99 -11.80 16.02
N LEU A 29 -3.96 -11.43 15.18
CA LEU A 29 -3.81 -10.63 13.96
C LEU A 29 -4.62 -9.32 14.07
N PRO A 30 -4.18 -8.22 13.44
CA PRO A 30 -4.91 -6.94 13.38
C PRO A 30 -6.05 -6.97 12.36
N LEU A 31 -6.81 -8.06 12.35
CA LEU A 31 -7.84 -8.36 11.36
C LEU A 31 -9.13 -8.75 12.07
N ARG A 32 -10.28 -8.57 11.42
CA ARG A 32 -11.52 -9.25 11.81
C ARG A 32 -12.18 -9.86 10.58
N MET A 33 -13.03 -10.85 10.82
CA MET A 33 -13.83 -11.41 9.73
C MET A 33 -14.77 -10.33 9.19
N ALA A 34 -14.93 -10.30 7.88
CA ALA A 34 -15.85 -9.39 7.22
C ALA A 34 -17.29 -9.79 7.53
N ALA A 35 -18.14 -8.80 7.80
CA ALA A 35 -19.59 -9.02 7.87
C ALA A 35 -20.15 -9.30 6.47
N SER A 36 -21.39 -9.81 6.40
CA SER A 36 -22.05 -10.03 5.12
C SER A 36 -22.18 -8.71 4.34
N GLY A 37 -21.70 -8.70 3.08
CA GLY A 37 -21.72 -7.52 2.21
C GLY A 37 -20.62 -6.50 2.47
N GLU A 38 -19.73 -6.74 3.44
CA GLU A 38 -18.61 -5.85 3.73
C GLU A 38 -17.41 -6.14 2.81
N ALA A 39 -16.75 -5.08 2.31
CA ALA A 39 -15.55 -5.20 1.51
C ALA A 39 -14.38 -5.76 2.35
N ALA A 40 -13.70 -6.79 1.84
CA ALA A 40 -12.65 -7.51 2.56
C ALA A 40 -11.46 -7.79 1.65
N ALA A 41 -10.25 -7.63 2.18
CA ALA A 41 -9.02 -7.97 1.48
C ALA A 41 -8.52 -9.36 1.91
N VAL A 42 -7.69 -9.97 1.08
CA VAL A 42 -6.99 -11.20 1.46
C VAL A 42 -5.68 -10.83 2.15
N TRP A 43 -5.64 -11.10 3.45
CA TRP A 43 -4.44 -10.95 4.28
C TRP A 43 -3.81 -12.31 4.55
N LEU A 44 -2.51 -12.36 4.70
CA LEU A 44 -1.78 -13.57 5.05
C LEU A 44 -1.28 -13.47 6.49
N CYS A 45 -1.43 -14.52 7.28
CA CYS A 45 -0.66 -14.64 8.52
C CYS A 45 0.81 -14.89 8.15
N VAL A 46 1.70 -13.98 8.56
CA VAL A 46 3.13 -14.04 8.23
C VAL A 46 3.81 -15.30 8.75
N GLU A 47 3.36 -15.80 9.91
CA GLU A 47 3.96 -16.98 10.56
C GLU A 47 3.71 -18.29 9.80
N CYS A 48 2.49 -18.48 9.29
CA CYS A 48 2.05 -19.79 8.75
C CYS A 48 1.53 -19.73 7.32
N GLY A 49 1.56 -18.54 6.71
CA GLY A 49 1.11 -18.29 5.33
C GLY A 49 -0.39 -18.42 5.09
N LEU A 50 -1.19 -18.66 6.12
CA LEU A 50 -2.62 -18.90 5.98
C LEU A 50 -3.37 -17.63 5.53
N PRO A 51 -4.19 -17.69 4.47
CA PRO A 51 -4.95 -16.55 3.99
C PRO A 51 -6.25 -16.32 4.78
N PHE A 52 -6.59 -15.04 4.98
CA PHE A 52 -7.77 -14.56 5.67
C PHE A 52 -8.49 -13.52 4.80
N PRO A 53 -9.70 -13.80 4.30
CA PRO A 53 -10.58 -12.77 3.73
C PRO A 53 -11.14 -11.94 4.89
N ALA A 54 -10.53 -10.79 5.16
CA ALA A 54 -10.73 -10.04 6.39
C ALA A 54 -10.66 -8.53 6.18
N VAL A 55 -11.23 -7.82 7.14
CA VAL A 55 -11.14 -6.37 7.27
C VAL A 55 -10.00 -6.05 8.22
N CYS A 56 -9.14 -5.11 7.84
CA CYS A 56 -8.08 -4.63 8.72
C CYS A 56 -8.67 -3.80 9.85
N LEU A 57 -8.06 -3.87 11.04
CA LEU A 57 -8.36 -3.00 12.17
C LEU A 57 -7.26 -1.92 12.26
N PRO A 58 -7.46 -0.70 11.71
CA PRO A 58 -6.40 0.30 11.59
C PRO A 58 -5.74 0.65 12.93
N ASP A 59 -6.50 0.70 14.02
CA ASP A 59 -5.99 1.04 15.36
C ASP A 59 -5.06 -0.05 15.93
N ARG A 60 -5.19 -1.29 15.45
CA ARG A 60 -4.37 -2.43 15.89
C ARG A 60 -3.19 -2.69 14.97
N LEU A 61 -3.30 -2.25 13.71
CA LEU A 61 -2.30 -2.55 12.69
C LEU A 61 -0.90 -2.04 13.08
N PRO A 62 -0.68 -0.83 13.63
CA PRO A 62 0.65 -0.39 14.05
C PRO A 62 1.35 -1.33 15.05
N ALA A 63 0.60 -1.96 15.96
CA ALA A 63 1.17 -2.84 16.97
C ALA A 63 1.43 -4.27 16.45
N LEU A 64 0.73 -4.68 15.38
CA LEU A 64 0.69 -6.08 14.92
C LEU A 64 1.02 -6.23 13.42
N SER A 65 1.52 -5.19 12.76
CA SER A 65 1.70 -5.16 11.32
C SER A 65 2.64 -6.23 10.80
N GLU A 66 3.68 -6.57 11.56
CA GLU A 66 4.65 -7.62 11.20
C GLU A 66 4.03 -9.03 11.20
N ARG A 67 2.81 -9.20 11.73
CA ARG A 67 2.11 -10.49 11.77
C ARG A 67 1.25 -10.72 10.53
N VAL A 68 1.05 -9.70 9.70
CA VAL A 68 0.22 -9.78 8.49
C VAL A 68 0.93 -9.23 7.27
N ALA A 69 0.55 -9.75 6.12
CA ALA A 69 0.94 -9.23 4.80
C ALA A 69 -0.30 -9.19 3.90
N LEU A 70 -0.30 -8.31 2.90
CA LEU A 70 -1.29 -8.39 1.82
C LEU A 70 -0.90 -9.51 0.87
N ASP A 71 -1.91 -10.20 0.33
CA ASP A 71 -1.72 -11.27 -0.64
C ASP A 71 -1.00 -10.78 -1.90
N ASP A 72 -0.08 -11.60 -2.41
CA ASP A 72 0.77 -11.28 -3.56
C ASP A 72 -0.02 -10.96 -4.84
N ARG A 73 -1.25 -11.46 -4.95
CA ARG A 73 -2.13 -11.18 -6.09
C ARG A 73 -2.46 -9.69 -6.25
N TYR A 74 -2.45 -8.90 -5.18
CA TYR A 74 -2.66 -7.44 -5.25
C TYR A 74 -1.47 -6.67 -5.84
N PHE A 75 -0.33 -7.35 -6.03
CA PHE A 75 0.91 -6.77 -6.53
C PHE A 75 1.38 -7.45 -7.80
N ASP A 76 0.51 -8.23 -8.46
CA ASP A 76 0.84 -8.83 -9.74
C ASP A 76 0.94 -7.72 -10.80
N THR A 77 2.12 -7.61 -11.41
CA THR A 77 2.41 -6.64 -12.47
C THR A 77 2.70 -7.33 -13.80
N SER A 78 2.47 -8.64 -13.90
CA SER A 78 2.76 -9.44 -15.10
C SER A 78 1.98 -9.00 -16.34
N TYR A 79 0.82 -8.36 -16.14
CA TYR A 79 -0.03 -7.81 -17.20
C TYR A 79 0.29 -6.36 -17.59
N LEU A 80 1.21 -5.69 -16.87
CA LEU A 80 1.58 -4.30 -17.16
C LEU A 80 2.75 -4.25 -18.15
N PRO A 81 2.76 -3.25 -19.06
CA PRO A 81 3.90 -3.06 -19.96
C PRO A 81 5.17 -2.78 -19.14
N PRO A 82 6.32 -3.35 -19.53
CA PRO A 82 7.56 -3.12 -18.81
C PRO A 82 8.00 -1.65 -18.91
N ILE A 83 8.46 -1.08 -17.81
CA ILE A 83 9.08 0.25 -17.81
C ILE A 83 10.42 0.17 -18.56
N THR A 84 10.50 0.87 -19.70
CA THR A 84 11.71 0.87 -20.53
C THR A 84 12.87 1.62 -19.87
N LYS A 85 14.10 1.38 -20.33
CA LYS A 85 15.29 2.09 -19.82
C LYS A 85 15.22 3.60 -20.08
N GLU A 86 14.62 3.98 -21.20
CA GLU A 86 14.42 5.37 -21.62
C GLU A 86 13.42 6.05 -20.68
N THR A 87 12.29 5.40 -20.40
CA THR A 87 11.29 5.87 -19.44
C THR A 87 11.90 6.04 -18.05
N ARG A 88 12.70 5.06 -17.60
CA ARG A 88 13.39 5.14 -16.32
C ARG A 88 14.35 6.32 -16.25
N SER A 89 15.17 6.50 -17.29
CA SER A 89 16.13 7.60 -17.38
C SER A 89 15.44 8.96 -17.41
N GLU A 90 14.33 9.08 -18.16
CA GLU A 90 13.53 10.31 -18.19
C GLU A 90 12.98 10.64 -16.80
N ILE A 91 12.38 9.68 -16.11
CA ILE A 91 11.84 9.93 -14.78
C ILE A 91 12.95 10.29 -13.77
N ILE A 92 14.12 9.62 -13.82
CA ILE A 92 15.27 9.97 -12.96
C ILE A 92 15.69 11.42 -13.22
N ARG A 93 15.78 11.82 -14.49
CA ARG A 93 16.14 13.20 -14.86
C ARG A 93 15.10 14.20 -14.35
N LEU A 94 13.81 13.95 -14.61
CA LEU A 94 12.72 14.82 -14.16
C LEU A 94 12.67 14.96 -12.63
N ALA A 95 12.93 13.87 -11.90
CA ALA A 95 12.97 13.90 -10.44
C ALA A 95 14.24 14.56 -9.86
N GLY A 96 15.36 14.52 -10.59
CA GLY A 96 16.64 15.11 -10.18
C GLY A 96 16.71 16.61 -10.40
N ASP A 97 16.19 17.10 -11.52
CA ASP A 97 16.25 18.52 -11.90
C ASP A 97 15.46 19.42 -10.92
N ASP A 98 14.40 18.91 -10.30
CA ASP A 98 13.58 19.65 -9.34
C ASP A 98 14.17 19.73 -7.91
N GLY A 99 15.20 18.93 -7.61
CA GLY A 99 15.79 18.83 -6.28
C GLY A 99 16.87 19.87 -5.94
N GLN A 100 17.37 20.63 -6.93
CA GLN A 100 18.49 21.57 -6.72
C GLN A 100 18.07 23.02 -6.40
N ASN A 101 16.77 23.36 -6.47
CA ASN A 101 16.32 24.75 -6.38
C ASN A 101 15.71 25.20 -5.04
N ASP A 102 15.73 24.37 -3.99
CA ASP A 102 15.16 24.77 -2.69
C ASP A 102 16.21 24.79 -1.57
N PHE A 103 17.04 25.83 -1.59
CA PHE A 103 18.06 26.16 -0.58
C PHE A 103 17.49 26.47 0.83
N SER A 104 16.23 26.11 1.11
CA SER A 104 15.55 26.38 2.38
C SER A 104 15.09 25.12 3.14
N GLU A 105 15.40 23.92 2.63
CA GLU A 105 14.82 22.69 3.16
C GLU A 105 15.35 22.27 4.55
N LYS A 106 14.61 22.68 5.59
CA LYS A 106 14.72 22.19 6.98
C LYS A 106 14.20 20.75 7.11
N ARG A 107 14.74 19.81 6.34
CA ARG A 107 14.32 18.40 6.42
C ARG A 107 14.89 17.74 7.68
N ALA A 108 14.07 16.93 8.35
CA ALA A 108 14.45 16.19 9.57
C ALA A 108 15.38 15.00 9.29
N SER A 109 15.37 14.44 8.07
CA SER A 109 16.17 13.28 7.70
C SER A 109 16.77 13.39 6.28
N PRO A 110 18.01 12.91 6.06
CA PRO A 110 18.60 12.87 4.72
C PRO A 110 17.85 11.87 3.83
N ARG A 111 17.70 12.21 2.55
CA ARG A 111 17.10 11.32 1.54
C ARG A 111 18.19 10.65 0.70
N ILE A 112 18.07 9.35 0.52
CA ILE A 112 18.93 8.58 -0.37
C ILE A 112 18.23 8.51 -1.72
N ALA A 113 18.86 9.03 -2.76
CA ALA A 113 18.39 8.88 -4.12
C ALA A 113 18.42 7.39 -4.51
N VAL A 114 17.29 6.89 -5.00
CA VAL A 114 17.16 5.50 -5.46
C VAL A 114 16.39 5.49 -6.76
N ALA A 115 16.57 4.46 -7.57
CA ALA A 115 15.76 4.25 -8.77
C ALA A 115 15.24 2.81 -8.71
N LEU A 116 14.18 2.57 -7.94
CA LEU A 116 13.64 1.24 -7.72
C LEU A 116 12.21 1.14 -8.25
N LEU A 117 11.91 0.08 -9.01
CA LEU A 117 10.55 -0.21 -9.41
C LEU A 117 9.79 -0.86 -8.26
N ALA A 118 8.55 -0.42 -8.03
CA ALA A 118 7.65 -0.99 -7.06
C ALA A 118 6.28 -1.24 -7.69
N ALA A 119 5.59 -2.26 -7.17
CA ALA A 119 4.18 -2.48 -7.42
C ALA A 119 3.38 -1.71 -6.36
N GLY A 120 2.35 -0.99 -6.79
CA GLY A 120 1.46 -0.24 -5.93
C GLY A 120 0.01 -0.66 -6.10
N VAL A 121 -0.78 -0.51 -5.04
CA VAL A 121 -2.23 -0.57 -5.07
C VAL A 121 -2.78 0.52 -4.15
N GLU A 122 -3.80 1.26 -4.60
CA GLU A 122 -4.46 2.29 -3.79
C GLU A 122 -5.30 1.61 -2.71
N LEU A 123 -5.24 2.14 -1.50
CA LEU A 123 -5.96 1.64 -0.34
C LEU A 123 -6.91 2.71 0.19
N ASP A 124 -8.12 2.34 0.63
CA ASP A 124 -8.99 3.27 1.34
C ASP A 124 -8.51 3.52 2.80
N LYS A 125 -9.32 4.24 3.59
CA LYS A 125 -9.01 4.54 5.00
C LYS A 125 -9.05 3.31 5.92
N ALA A 126 -9.67 2.21 5.50
CA ALA A 126 -9.69 0.94 6.21
C ALA A 126 -8.59 -0.02 5.70
N PHE A 127 -7.67 0.48 4.87
CA PHE A 127 -6.62 -0.29 4.19
C PHE A 127 -7.14 -1.41 3.29
N TYR A 128 -8.35 -1.24 2.72
CA TYR A 128 -8.88 -2.11 1.68
C TYR A 128 -8.37 -1.68 0.29
N PRO A 129 -7.86 -2.59 -0.56
CA PRO A 129 -7.44 -2.28 -1.92
C PRO A 129 -8.60 -1.82 -2.81
N ILE A 130 -8.51 -0.61 -3.39
CA ILE A 130 -9.57 0.01 -4.20
C ILE A 130 -9.18 0.28 -5.66
N SER A 131 -7.94 0.00 -6.05
CA SER A 131 -7.50 0.10 -7.44
C SER A 131 -6.96 -1.25 -7.97
N PRO A 132 -6.84 -1.41 -9.30
CA PRO A 132 -5.92 -2.37 -9.88
C PRO A 132 -4.47 -2.09 -9.44
N THR A 133 -3.59 -3.08 -9.59
CA THR A 133 -2.15 -2.89 -9.40
C THR A 133 -1.61 -1.93 -10.46
N PHE A 134 -0.66 -1.11 -10.07
CA PHE A 134 0.10 -0.25 -10.97
C PHE A 134 1.60 -0.31 -10.65
N GLN A 135 2.42 0.13 -11.60
CA GLN A 135 3.85 0.27 -11.40
C GLN A 135 4.21 1.73 -11.09
N MET A 136 5.22 1.90 -10.24
CA MET A 136 5.80 3.20 -9.94
C MET A 136 7.31 3.09 -9.79
N MET A 137 7.99 4.21 -9.94
CA MET A 137 9.40 4.30 -9.60
C MET A 137 9.60 5.09 -8.31
N ILE A 138 10.26 4.46 -7.35
CA ILE A 138 10.79 5.11 -6.16
C ILE A 138 12.04 5.89 -6.58
N THR A 139 12.04 7.20 -6.32
CA THR A 139 13.09 8.14 -6.70
C THR A 139 13.98 8.53 -5.53
N ASN A 140 13.46 8.48 -4.31
CA ASN A 140 14.21 8.71 -3.09
C ASN A 140 13.51 8.09 -1.87
N VAL A 141 14.29 7.77 -0.84
CA VAL A 141 13.79 7.21 0.43
C VAL A 141 14.52 7.87 1.59
N SER A 142 13.82 8.15 2.70
CA SER A 142 14.41 8.44 4.00
C SER A 142 13.87 7.47 5.06
N ALA A 143 14.19 7.71 6.33
CA ALA A 143 13.62 6.94 7.44
C ALA A 143 12.08 7.12 7.56
N GLU A 144 11.57 8.30 7.18
CA GLU A 144 10.17 8.69 7.45
C GLU A 144 9.30 8.72 6.19
N GLY A 145 9.90 8.84 5.01
CA GLY A 145 9.15 9.06 3.79
C GLY A 145 9.80 8.54 2.53
N ILE A 146 9.04 8.66 1.45
CA ILE A 146 9.35 8.10 0.15
C ILE A 146 8.92 9.05 -0.96
N GLY A 147 9.81 9.28 -1.92
CA GLY A 147 9.53 9.96 -3.18
C GLY A 147 9.28 8.93 -4.26
N MET A 148 8.20 9.11 -5.00
CA MET A 148 7.76 8.19 -6.04
C MET A 148 7.32 8.96 -7.29
N VAL A 149 7.30 8.29 -8.42
CA VAL A 149 6.68 8.76 -9.65
C VAL A 149 5.78 7.68 -10.22
N SER A 150 4.56 8.05 -10.55
CA SER A 150 3.55 7.20 -11.21
C SER A 150 3.11 7.80 -12.54
N VAL A 151 2.47 6.97 -13.37
CA VAL A 151 1.68 7.43 -14.50
C VAL A 151 0.31 7.85 -13.97
N GLY A 152 -0.04 9.13 -14.12
CA GLY A 152 -1.27 9.69 -13.60
C GLY A 152 -1.26 9.96 -12.09
N ARG A 153 -2.30 10.66 -11.63
CA ARG A 153 -2.56 10.94 -10.22
C ARG A 153 -3.25 9.75 -9.56
N LEU A 154 -3.00 9.58 -8.28
CA LEU A 154 -3.73 8.64 -7.43
C LEU A 154 -4.91 9.33 -6.78
N SER A 155 -6.00 8.59 -6.61
CA SER A 155 -7.26 9.06 -6.06
C SER A 155 -7.36 8.89 -4.53
N SER A 156 -6.59 7.97 -3.97
CA SER A 156 -6.66 7.57 -2.58
C SER A 156 -5.56 8.18 -1.72
N PRO A 157 -5.83 8.45 -0.42
CA PRO A 157 -4.79 8.94 0.50
C PRO A 157 -3.76 7.89 0.87
N PHE A 158 -4.02 6.59 0.65
CA PHE A 158 -3.09 5.52 1.03
C PHE A 158 -2.75 4.64 -0.16
N ILE A 159 -1.53 4.10 -0.14
CA ILE A 159 -1.05 3.09 -1.08
C ILE A 159 -0.35 1.97 -0.31
N ALA A 160 -0.60 0.73 -0.71
CA ALA A 160 0.27 -0.38 -0.36
C ALA A 160 1.33 -0.51 -1.45
N LEU A 161 2.59 -0.59 -1.04
CA LEU A 161 3.73 -0.80 -1.93
C LEU A 161 4.36 -2.14 -1.63
N LYS A 162 4.72 -2.86 -2.70
CA LYS A 162 5.60 -4.01 -2.65
C LYS A 162 6.84 -3.74 -3.49
N MET A 163 7.99 -3.76 -2.84
CA MET A 163 9.28 -3.51 -3.46
C MET A 163 10.25 -4.64 -3.15
N ARG A 164 11.07 -5.01 -4.15
CA ARG A 164 12.15 -5.98 -3.95
C ARG A 164 13.43 -5.23 -3.66
N SER A 165 14.11 -5.58 -2.58
CA SER A 165 15.46 -5.08 -2.32
C SER A 165 16.46 -5.97 -3.03
N SER A 166 17.52 -5.40 -3.61
CA SER A 166 18.65 -6.17 -4.12
C SER A 166 19.43 -6.87 -2.99
N TYR A 167 19.26 -6.43 -1.74
CA TYR A 167 20.01 -6.91 -0.59
C TYR A 167 19.23 -7.92 0.27
N ARG A 168 17.93 -8.08 0.04
CA ARG A 168 17.07 -9.01 0.79
C ARG A 168 16.35 -9.92 -0.17
N ALA A 169 16.32 -11.21 0.14
CA ALA A 169 15.54 -12.19 -0.62
C ALA A 169 14.04 -11.88 -0.54
N GLU A 170 13.58 -11.40 0.62
CA GLU A 170 12.18 -11.13 0.88
C GLU A 170 11.73 -9.74 0.40
N PRO A 171 10.55 -9.66 -0.25
CA PRO A 171 9.97 -8.39 -0.64
C PRO A 171 9.54 -7.58 0.59
N ILE A 172 9.70 -6.27 0.51
CA ILE A 172 9.23 -5.34 1.53
C ILE A 172 7.82 -4.88 1.13
N GLN A 173 6.87 -5.06 2.04
CA GLN A 173 5.52 -4.48 1.94
C GLN A 173 5.35 -3.33 2.93
N VAL A 174 4.89 -2.18 2.46
CA VAL A 174 4.65 -0.99 3.29
C VAL A 174 3.36 -0.30 2.90
N ILE A 175 2.68 0.29 3.88
CA ILE A 175 1.59 1.23 3.66
C ILE A 175 2.14 2.64 3.76
N VAL A 176 1.84 3.44 2.76
CA VAL A 176 2.30 4.83 2.62
C VAL A 176 1.09 5.74 2.54
N GLU A 177 1.12 6.82 3.32
CA GLU A 177 0.18 7.93 3.19
C GLU A 177 0.70 8.91 2.15
N ILE A 178 -0.12 9.27 1.18
CA ILE A 178 0.18 10.30 0.20
C ILE A 178 0.05 11.66 0.88
N VAL A 179 1.17 12.37 1.02
CA VAL A 179 1.20 13.72 1.62
C VAL A 179 1.20 14.82 0.57
N ARG A 180 1.66 14.53 -0.65
CA ARG A 180 1.65 15.48 -1.79
C ARG A 180 1.62 14.75 -3.13
N GLN A 181 0.99 15.37 -4.11
CA GLN A 181 1.08 14.98 -5.52
C GLN A 181 1.32 16.22 -6.38
N ARG A 182 2.26 16.14 -7.31
CA ARG A 182 2.63 17.23 -8.23
C ARG A 182 2.85 16.66 -9.62
N GLU A 183 2.28 17.29 -10.64
CA GLU A 183 2.57 16.90 -12.01
C GLU A 183 4.03 17.29 -12.35
N LEU A 184 4.81 16.34 -12.87
CA LEU A 184 6.16 16.62 -13.38
C LEU A 184 6.08 17.02 -14.85
N ARG A 185 5.52 16.11 -15.64
CA ARG A 185 5.30 16.24 -17.08
C ARG A 185 4.32 15.16 -17.47
N SER A 186 3.21 15.49 -18.11
CA SER A 186 2.25 14.49 -18.58
C SER A 186 2.94 13.34 -19.34
N PRO A 187 2.69 12.06 -18.97
CA PRO A 187 1.67 11.61 -18.01
C PRO A 187 2.18 11.39 -16.56
N TYR A 188 3.40 11.82 -16.22
CA TYR A 188 4.05 11.53 -14.95
C TYR A 188 3.66 12.49 -13.82
N THR A 189 3.35 11.90 -12.67
CA THR A 189 3.06 12.59 -11.41
C THR A 189 4.10 12.20 -10.36
N GLU A 190 4.76 13.18 -9.76
CA GLU A 190 5.53 13.00 -8.53
C GLU A 190 4.59 12.85 -7.34
N ILE A 191 4.87 11.85 -6.51
CA ILE A 191 4.14 11.56 -5.29
C ILE A 191 5.14 11.58 -4.13
N GLY A 192 4.88 12.43 -3.13
CA GLY A 192 5.56 12.34 -1.84
C GLY A 192 4.68 11.59 -0.86
N GLY A 193 5.25 10.60 -0.19
CA GLY A 193 4.57 9.79 0.79
C GLY A 193 5.30 9.70 2.13
N ARG A 194 4.53 9.42 3.18
CA ARG A 194 5.02 9.13 4.54
C ARG A 194 4.81 7.65 4.83
N PHE A 195 5.80 6.97 5.38
CA PHE A 195 5.62 5.59 5.83
C PHE A 195 4.65 5.57 7.02
N VAL A 196 3.55 4.81 6.87
CA VAL A 196 2.59 4.61 7.96
C VAL A 196 2.95 3.35 8.70
N ILE A 197 3.04 2.23 7.97
CA ILE A 197 3.21 0.90 8.54
C ILE A 197 4.09 0.07 7.61
N ARG A 198 5.01 -0.70 8.20
CA ARG A 198 5.68 -1.81 7.52
C ARG A 198 4.95 -3.11 7.85
N LEU A 199 4.53 -3.83 6.81
CA LEU A 199 3.90 -5.14 6.95
C LEU A 199 4.98 -6.22 7.06
N GLY A 200 4.61 -7.39 7.57
CA GLY A 200 5.48 -8.55 7.58
C GLY A 200 5.65 -9.13 6.18
N SER A 201 6.49 -10.15 6.07
CA SER A 201 6.77 -10.87 4.84
C SER A 201 6.63 -12.36 5.11
N THR A 202 5.88 -13.06 4.27
CA THR A 202 5.83 -14.52 4.34
C THR A 202 7.12 -15.07 3.75
N ALA A 203 7.96 -15.72 4.56
CA ALA A 203 9.02 -16.57 4.07
C ALA A 203 8.36 -17.69 3.25
N ARG A 204 8.53 -17.68 1.93
CA ARG A 204 8.18 -18.80 1.05
C ARG A 204 9.43 -19.49 0.60
#